data_AF-A0A929K9L1-F1
#
_entry.id   AF-A0A929K9L1-F1
#
_cell.length_a   1.000
_cell.length_b   1.000
_cell.length_c   1.000
_cell.angle_alpha   90.00
_cell.angle_beta   90.00
_cell.angle_gamma   90.00
#
_symmetry.space_group_name_H-M   'P 1'
#
loop_
_entity.id
_entity.type
_entity.pdbx_description
1 polymer ?
#
loop_
_entity_poly.entity_id
_entity_poly.type
_entity_poly.pdbx_seq_one_letter_code
_entity_poly.pdbx_strand_id
1 'polypeptide(L)'
;GRIVDVIAEDLQDFQVFLTTHDERFYSTLKSRLSGKRWQFERITSWTFDQGPKREVDALKSNQIGGLIKEGNAQIAGYAVRQYMEEWLDKMCAKYYAYTLHKRGPKEFDRTLFDLWGPFINRLKEIRGNFFEKHVKVQSCFQRLSARSLLNYYSHWQANPYEWSSIGDVKYVFSEFLAFQNLFRCHSCSKELKYDHDDNRLYCTCGGQIFPSV
;
A
#
# COMPACT_ATOMS: atom_id res chain seq x y z
N GLY A 1 -20.16 -20.89 -1.27
CA GLY A 1 -21.44 -20.18 -1.50
C GLY A 1 -22.32 -20.31 -0.28
N ARG A 2 -22.93 -21.49 -0.09
CA ARG A 2 -24.02 -21.74 0.87
C ARG A 2 -23.86 -21.17 2.30
N ILE A 3 -22.67 -21.23 2.90
CA ILE A 3 -22.48 -20.73 4.28
C ILE A 3 -22.43 -19.19 4.35
N VAL A 4 -21.89 -18.53 3.32
CA VAL A 4 -21.87 -17.05 3.23
C VAL A 4 -23.29 -16.53 3.06
N ASP A 5 -24.12 -17.26 2.32
CA ASP A 5 -25.52 -16.91 2.08
C ASP A 5 -26.33 -17.01 3.38
N VAL A 6 -26.17 -18.10 4.14
CA VAL A 6 -26.77 -18.27 5.48
C VAL A 6 -26.34 -17.14 6.43
N ILE A 7 -25.04 -16.79 6.46
CA ILE A 7 -24.56 -15.68 7.29
C ILE A 7 -25.17 -14.34 6.85
N ALA A 8 -25.34 -14.14 5.54
CA ALA A 8 -25.83 -12.90 4.97
C ALA A 8 -27.36 -12.71 5.10
N GLU A 9 -28.12 -13.79 5.24
CA GLU A 9 -29.58 -13.77 5.13
C GLU A 9 -30.23 -14.19 6.45
N ASP A 10 -29.73 -15.25 7.10
CA ASP A 10 -30.39 -15.87 8.25
C ASP A 10 -29.89 -15.35 9.60
N LEU A 11 -28.74 -14.67 9.64
CA LEU A 11 -28.12 -14.20 10.89
C LEU A 11 -28.25 -12.69 11.14
N GLN A 12 -29.10 -11.99 10.39
CA GLN A 12 -29.23 -10.53 10.48
C GLN A 12 -29.79 -10.02 11.82
N ASP A 13 -30.52 -10.87 12.56
CA ASP A 13 -31.12 -10.53 13.85
C ASP A 13 -30.23 -10.86 15.05
N PHE A 14 -29.03 -11.40 14.81
CA PHE A 14 -28.08 -11.78 15.85
C PHE A 14 -26.85 -10.87 15.87
N GLN A 15 -26.24 -10.70 17.05
CA GLN A 15 -24.88 -10.18 17.13
C GLN A 15 -23.89 -11.30 16.84
N VAL A 16 -23.27 -11.27 15.66
CA VAL A 16 -22.36 -12.32 15.20
C VAL A 16 -20.91 -11.86 15.31
N PHE A 17 -20.08 -12.65 15.99
CA PHE A 17 -18.63 -12.57 15.92
C PHE A 17 -18.12 -13.74 15.11
N LEU A 18 -17.53 -13.44 13.94
CA LEU A 18 -16.96 -14.45 13.07
C LEU A 18 -15.46 -14.22 12.95
N THR A 19 -14.69 -15.21 13.38
CA THR A 19 -13.24 -15.23 13.22
C THR A 19 -12.87 -16.27 12.18
N THR A 20 -12.02 -15.90 11.24
CA THR A 20 -11.48 -16.83 10.23
C THR A 20 -9.99 -16.60 10.07
N HIS A 21 -9.25 -17.68 9.83
CA HIS A 21 -7.87 -17.62 9.34
C HIS A 21 -7.80 -17.78 7.82
N ASP A 22 -8.93 -18.11 7.16
CA ASP A 22 -9.03 -18.25 5.71
C ASP A 22 -9.34 -16.89 5.06
N GLU A 23 -8.34 -16.36 4.38
CA GLU A 23 -8.38 -15.07 3.66
C GLU A 23 -9.35 -15.05 2.47
N ARG A 24 -9.58 -16.20 1.81
CA ARG A 24 -10.53 -16.28 0.70
C ARG A 24 -11.95 -16.24 1.22
N PHE A 25 -12.19 -16.91 2.33
CA PHE A 25 -13.46 -16.86 3.03
C PHE A 25 -13.74 -15.45 3.55
N TYR A 26 -12.75 -14.80 4.17
CA TYR A 26 -12.82 -13.39 4.56
C TYR A 26 -13.16 -12.48 3.37
N SER A 27 -12.42 -12.62 2.26
CA SER A 27 -12.63 -11.81 1.05
C SER A 27 -14.03 -12.02 0.45
N THR A 28 -14.52 -13.26 0.45
CA THR A 28 -15.86 -13.61 -0.04
C THR A 28 -16.96 -13.02 0.86
N LEU A 29 -16.79 -13.11 2.18
CA LEU A 29 -17.70 -12.50 3.15
C LEU A 29 -17.71 -10.98 3.03
N LYS A 30 -16.53 -10.35 2.97
CA LYS A 30 -16.38 -8.90 2.82
C LYS A 30 -17.05 -8.43 1.53
N SER A 31 -16.83 -9.10 0.40
CA SER A 31 -17.48 -8.74 -0.86
C SER A 31 -19.01 -8.79 -0.78
N ARG A 32 -19.60 -9.73 -0.03
CA ARG A 32 -21.05 -9.93 0.05
C ARG A 32 -21.74 -9.13 1.16
N LEU A 33 -21.01 -8.75 2.20
CA LEU A 33 -21.54 -8.10 3.40
C LEU A 33 -21.06 -6.65 3.58
N SER A 34 -20.03 -6.22 2.84
CA SER A 34 -19.55 -4.84 2.87
C SER A 34 -20.66 -3.89 2.42
N GLY A 35 -20.90 -2.84 3.22
CA GLY A 35 -22.03 -1.92 3.04
C GLY A 35 -23.30 -2.28 3.83
N LYS A 36 -23.33 -3.43 4.52
CA LYS A 36 -24.35 -3.75 5.54
C LYS A 36 -23.83 -3.41 6.95
N ARG A 37 -24.55 -3.82 8.00
CA ARG A 37 -24.19 -3.65 9.43
C ARG A 37 -23.00 -4.52 9.90
N TRP A 38 -22.11 -4.93 8.98
CA TRP A 38 -20.97 -5.80 9.26
C TRP A 38 -19.66 -5.02 9.33
N GLN A 39 -18.87 -5.29 10.36
CA GLN A 39 -17.53 -4.73 10.54
C GLN A 39 -16.49 -5.80 10.23
N PHE A 40 -15.47 -5.43 9.44
CA PHE A 40 -14.40 -6.31 9.01
C PHE A 40 -13.07 -5.80 9.55
N GLU A 41 -12.47 -6.58 10.45
CA GLU A 41 -11.28 -6.20 11.22
C GLU A 41 -10.28 -7.34 11.19
N ARG A 42 -8.98 -7.03 11.04
CA ARG A 42 -7.90 -8.03 11.13
C ARG A 42 -7.39 -8.10 12.57
N ILE A 43 -7.44 -9.29 13.16
CA ILE A 43 -6.83 -9.56 14.47
C ILE A 43 -5.37 -9.94 14.23
N THR A 44 -4.43 -9.16 14.75
CA THR A 44 -2.98 -9.36 14.51
C THR A 44 -2.27 -10.05 15.67
N SER A 45 -2.79 -9.90 16.87
CA SER A 45 -2.33 -10.62 18.06
C SER A 45 -3.42 -10.62 19.13
N TRP A 46 -3.31 -11.50 20.11
CA TRP A 46 -4.19 -11.50 21.27
C TRP A 46 -3.39 -11.89 22.52
N THR A 47 -3.72 -11.29 23.66
CA THR A 47 -3.26 -11.76 24.97
C THR A 47 -4.46 -11.93 25.89
N PHE A 48 -4.33 -12.79 26.90
CA PHE A 48 -5.40 -13.03 27.87
C PHE A 48 -5.81 -11.72 28.57
N ASP A 49 -4.83 -10.90 28.94
CA ASP A 49 -5.08 -9.67 29.71
C ASP A 49 -5.54 -8.47 28.84
N GLN A 50 -5.13 -8.41 27.57
CA GLN A 50 -5.40 -7.26 26.69
C GLN A 50 -6.43 -7.54 25.60
N GLY A 51 -6.86 -8.80 25.44
CA GLY A 51 -7.77 -9.21 24.38
C GLY A 51 -7.15 -9.14 22.97
N PRO A 52 -7.98 -9.28 21.92
CA PRO A 52 -7.53 -9.22 20.53
C PRO A 52 -7.13 -7.80 20.13
N LYS A 53 -5.88 -7.63 19.69
CA LYS A 53 -5.37 -6.41 19.06
C LYS A 53 -5.78 -6.38 17.59
N ARG A 54 -6.36 -5.26 17.19
CA ARG A 54 -6.85 -4.99 15.82
C ARG A 54 -5.81 -4.13 15.10
N GLU A 55 -5.51 -4.45 13.85
CA GLU A 55 -4.94 -3.44 12.94
C GLU A 55 -6.03 -2.90 12.03
N VAL A 56 -6.15 -1.57 12.05
CA VAL A 56 -6.67 -0.81 10.91
C VAL A 56 -5.72 -1.05 9.72
N ASP A 57 -6.22 -1.05 8.49
CA ASP A 57 -5.47 -0.98 7.21
C ASP A 57 -4.06 -0.37 7.36
N ALA A 58 -3.03 -0.92 6.67
CA ALA A 58 -1.60 -0.53 6.72
C ALA A 58 -1.18 0.41 7.85
N LEU A 59 -0.19 0.00 8.65
CA LEU A 59 0.49 0.91 9.58
C LEU A 59 0.72 2.28 8.92
N LYS A 60 0.09 3.31 9.49
CA LYS A 60 0.23 4.68 9.02
C LYS A 60 1.70 5.08 9.14
N SER A 61 2.14 6.03 8.30
CA SER A 61 3.53 6.46 8.27
C SER A 61 4.10 6.88 9.64
N ASN A 62 3.27 7.41 10.53
CA ASN A 62 3.66 7.76 11.91
C ASN A 62 3.93 6.52 12.79
N GLN A 63 3.20 5.42 12.59
CA GLN A 63 3.40 4.16 13.33
C GLN A 63 4.71 3.49 12.90
N ILE A 64 5.02 3.50 11.60
CA ILE A 64 6.31 3.03 11.07
C ILE A 64 7.47 3.85 11.65
N GLY A 65 7.30 5.18 11.75
CA GLY A 65 8.27 6.04 12.42
C GLY A 65 8.51 5.68 13.90
N GLY A 66 7.51 5.13 14.59
CA GLY A 66 7.65 4.57 15.94
C GLY A 66 8.52 3.32 15.95
N LEU A 67 8.20 2.34 15.10
CA LEU A 67 8.97 1.09 14.95
C LEU A 67 10.44 1.34 14.60
N ILE A 68 10.71 2.33 13.74
CA ILE A 68 12.08 2.72 13.39
C ILE A 68 12.84 3.26 14.61
N LYS A 69 12.18 4.03 15.48
CA LYS A 69 12.79 4.57 16.70
C LYS A 69 13.05 3.51 17.76
N GLU A 70 12.22 2.47 17.81
CA GLU A 70 12.40 1.31 18.70
C GLU A 70 13.61 0.45 18.31
N GLY A 71 14.17 0.63 17.12
CA GLY A 71 15.47 0.08 16.73
C GLY A 71 15.44 -1.36 16.19
N ASN A 72 14.28 -2.02 16.16
CA ASN A 72 14.15 -3.36 15.61
C ASN A 72 14.04 -3.29 14.07
N ALA A 73 15.18 -3.48 13.39
CA ALA A 73 15.28 -3.36 11.94
C ALA A 73 14.40 -4.35 11.18
N GLN A 74 14.19 -5.55 11.71
CA GLN A 74 13.35 -6.57 11.06
C GLN A 74 11.87 -6.17 11.05
N ILE A 75 11.34 -5.84 12.23
CA ILE A 75 9.93 -5.46 12.37
C ILE A 75 9.66 -4.19 11.57
N ALA A 76 10.55 -3.19 11.69
CA ALA A 76 10.43 -1.96 10.93
C ALA A 76 10.57 -2.20 9.41
N GLY A 77 11.47 -3.08 8.98
CA GLY A 77 11.69 -3.44 7.58
C GLY A 77 10.45 -4.08 6.94
N TYR A 78 9.82 -5.05 7.61
CA TYR A 78 8.57 -5.65 7.14
C TYR A 78 7.44 -4.63 7.07
N ALA A 79 7.30 -3.78 8.10
CA ALA A 79 6.28 -2.73 8.12
C ALA A 79 6.45 -1.72 6.97
N VAL A 80 7.69 -1.30 6.69
CA VAL A 80 8.00 -0.41 5.55
C VAL A 80 7.63 -1.09 4.23
N ARG A 81 8.01 -2.35 4.04
CA ARG A 81 7.69 -3.09 2.81
C ARG A 81 6.18 -3.20 2.58
N GLN A 82 5.44 -3.63 3.59
CA GLN A 82 3.98 -3.75 3.50
C GLN A 82 3.33 -2.39 3.19
N TYR A 83 3.76 -1.33 3.86
CA TYR A 83 3.28 0.03 3.57
C TYR A 83 3.55 0.47 2.12
N MET A 84 4.72 0.13 1.58
CA MET A 84 5.05 0.41 0.19
C MET A 84 4.17 -0.37 -0.78
N GLU A 85 3.94 -1.67 -0.52
CA GLU A 85 3.09 -2.54 -1.35
C GLU A 85 1.65 -2.03 -1.37
N GLU A 86 1.06 -1.74 -0.21
CA GLU A 86 -0.31 -1.24 -0.12
C GLU A 86 -0.49 0.13 -0.77
N TRP A 87 0.47 1.04 -0.60
CA TRP A 87 0.41 2.33 -1.27
C TRP A 87 0.53 2.19 -2.79
N LEU A 88 1.44 1.34 -3.28
CA LEU A 88 1.59 1.12 -4.72
C LEU A 88 0.36 0.44 -5.32
N ASP A 89 -0.26 -0.52 -4.63
CA ASP A 89 -1.48 -1.18 -5.10
C ASP A 89 -2.65 -0.17 -5.23
N LYS A 90 -2.84 0.68 -4.20
CA LYS A 90 -3.79 1.79 -4.24
C LYS A 90 -3.52 2.72 -5.44
N MET A 91 -2.26 3.04 -5.71
CA MET A 91 -1.89 3.92 -6.82
C MET A 91 -2.06 3.22 -8.18
N CYS A 92 -1.72 1.94 -8.32
CA CYS A 92 -2.01 1.17 -9.53
C CYS A 92 -3.51 1.19 -9.84
N ALA A 93 -4.36 0.94 -8.84
CA ALA A 93 -5.81 1.00 -8.99
C ALA A 93 -6.29 2.41 -9.38
N LYS A 94 -5.83 3.44 -8.68
CA LYS A 94 -6.22 4.84 -8.93
C LYS A 94 -5.87 5.34 -10.33
N TYR A 95 -4.74 4.88 -10.88
CA TYR A 95 -4.23 5.33 -12.18
C TYR A 95 -4.53 4.35 -13.31
N TYR A 96 -5.27 3.28 -13.04
CA TYR A 96 -5.61 2.24 -14.01
C TYR A 96 -4.35 1.59 -14.61
N ALA A 97 -3.32 1.39 -13.79
CA ALA A 97 -2.10 0.71 -14.22
C ALA A 97 -2.35 -0.79 -14.40
N TYR A 98 -1.90 -1.35 -15.52
CA TYR A 98 -2.04 -2.78 -15.82
C TYR A 98 -1.04 -3.61 -15.02
N THR A 99 -1.47 -4.15 -13.88
CA THR A 99 -0.70 -5.10 -13.09
C THR A 99 -0.85 -6.53 -13.62
N LEU A 100 0.16 -7.39 -13.41
CA LEU A 100 0.07 -8.80 -13.77
C LEU A 100 -1.13 -9.45 -13.05
N HIS A 101 -2.07 -10.02 -13.81
CA HIS A 101 -3.16 -10.78 -13.22
C HIS A 101 -2.63 -12.08 -12.62
N LYS A 102 -2.74 -12.24 -11.30
CA LYS A 102 -2.41 -13.49 -10.61
C LYS A 102 -3.71 -14.19 -10.20
N ARG A 103 -3.76 -15.52 -10.35
CA ARG A 103 -4.99 -16.31 -10.07
C ARG A 103 -4.90 -17.03 -8.73
N GLY A 104 -6.01 -17.07 -8.01
CA GLY A 104 -6.16 -17.89 -6.81
C GLY A 104 -5.29 -17.42 -5.66
N PRO A 105 -4.51 -18.28 -4.97
CA PRO A 105 -3.73 -17.86 -3.81
C PRO A 105 -2.59 -16.90 -4.20
N LYS A 106 -2.10 -17.00 -5.45
CA LYS A 106 -1.00 -16.17 -5.96
C LYS A 106 -1.39 -14.70 -6.13
N GLU A 107 -2.69 -14.37 -6.12
CA GLU A 107 -3.15 -12.97 -6.12
C GLU A 107 -2.68 -12.23 -4.87
N PHE A 108 -2.52 -12.95 -3.76
CA PHE A 108 -2.04 -12.40 -2.49
C PHE A 108 -0.50 -12.40 -2.39
N ASP A 109 0.21 -13.03 -3.34
CA ASP A 109 1.68 -13.03 -3.43
C ASP A 109 2.18 -11.87 -4.31
N ARG A 110 1.48 -10.74 -4.33
CA ARG A 110 1.94 -9.53 -5.03
C ARG A 110 3.09 -8.91 -4.25
N THR A 111 4.17 -8.62 -4.97
CA THR A 111 5.38 -8.00 -4.43
C THR A 111 5.50 -6.57 -4.94
N LEU A 112 6.39 -5.80 -4.34
CA LEU A 112 6.78 -4.47 -4.86
C LEU A 112 7.09 -4.47 -6.36
N PHE A 113 7.71 -5.53 -6.90
CA PHE A 113 8.03 -5.61 -8.33
C PHE A 113 6.81 -5.76 -9.23
N ASP A 114 5.79 -6.45 -8.75
CA ASP A 114 4.52 -6.62 -9.47
C ASP A 114 3.75 -5.30 -9.59
N LEU A 115 4.07 -4.30 -8.76
CA LEU A 115 3.38 -3.02 -8.70
C LEU A 115 4.23 -1.86 -9.23
N TRP A 116 5.51 -1.78 -8.86
CA TRP A 116 6.40 -0.68 -9.22
C TRP A 116 6.56 -0.52 -10.74
N GLY A 117 6.88 -1.61 -11.45
CA GLY A 117 7.05 -1.58 -12.91
C GLY A 117 5.80 -1.07 -13.64
N PRO A 118 4.62 -1.70 -13.41
CA PRO A 118 3.35 -1.22 -13.95
C PRO A 118 3.03 0.23 -13.60
N PHE A 119 3.23 0.63 -12.34
CA PHE A 119 2.97 2.00 -11.91
C PHE A 119 3.85 2.99 -12.66
N ILE A 120 5.16 2.77 -12.72
CA ILE A 120 6.10 3.65 -13.43
C ILE A 120 5.79 3.71 -14.93
N ASN A 121 5.42 2.60 -15.55
CA ASN A 121 4.99 2.61 -16.95
C ASN A 121 3.73 3.45 -17.15
N ARG A 122 2.76 3.34 -16.24
CA ARG A 122 1.55 4.18 -16.29
C ARG A 122 1.87 5.66 -16.15
N LEU A 123 2.81 6.04 -15.27
CA LEU A 123 3.19 7.45 -15.10
C LEU A 123 3.79 8.06 -16.37
N LYS A 124 4.52 7.27 -17.18
CA LYS A 124 5.08 7.73 -18.46
C LYS A 124 4.01 8.11 -19.48
N GLU A 125 2.83 7.52 -19.36
CA GLU A 125 1.71 7.74 -20.27
C GLU A 125 0.85 8.95 -19.87
N ILE A 126 1.02 9.49 -18.65
CA ILE A 126 0.23 10.64 -18.17
C ILE A 126 0.57 11.89 -19.02
N ARG A 127 -0.49 12.60 -19.42
CA ARG A 127 -0.42 13.81 -20.26
C ARG A 127 0.51 14.87 -19.65
N GLY A 128 1.17 15.63 -20.52
CA GLY A 128 2.05 16.74 -20.12
C GLY A 128 3.48 16.32 -19.76
N ASN A 129 3.87 15.08 -20.10
CA ASN A 129 5.18 14.50 -19.78
C ASN A 129 5.46 14.51 -18.27
N PHE A 130 4.44 14.19 -17.46
CA PHE A 130 4.52 14.21 -16.01
C PHE A 130 5.72 13.42 -15.48
N PHE A 131 5.92 12.20 -15.98
CA PHE A 131 7.05 11.38 -15.56
C PHE A 131 8.40 12.04 -15.84
N GLU A 132 8.64 12.46 -17.09
CA GLU A 132 9.94 13.02 -17.50
C GLU A 132 10.24 14.36 -16.82
N LYS A 133 9.23 15.22 -16.63
CA LYS A 133 9.43 16.56 -16.05
C LYS A 133 9.40 16.60 -14.53
N HIS A 134 8.64 15.72 -13.88
CA HIS A 134 8.39 15.82 -12.44
C HIS A 134 8.89 14.64 -11.62
N VAL A 135 8.88 13.41 -12.17
CA VAL A 135 9.23 12.19 -11.43
C VAL A 135 10.70 11.79 -11.65
N LYS A 136 11.11 11.64 -12.92
CA LYS A 136 12.43 11.10 -13.30
C LYS A 136 13.60 11.96 -12.84
N VAL A 137 13.39 13.27 -12.74
CA VAL A 137 14.38 14.25 -12.28
C VAL A 137 14.63 14.19 -10.78
N GLN A 138 13.77 13.50 -10.02
CA GLN A 138 13.84 13.47 -8.57
C GLN A 138 14.84 12.42 -8.09
N SER A 139 15.72 12.84 -7.18
CA SER A 139 16.75 11.95 -6.63
C SER A 139 16.15 10.75 -5.87
N CYS A 140 14.99 10.93 -5.22
CA CYS A 140 14.30 9.83 -4.54
C CYS A 140 13.83 8.74 -5.50
N PHE A 141 13.29 9.11 -6.66
CA PHE A 141 12.91 8.15 -7.69
C PHE A 141 14.14 7.42 -8.26
N GLN A 142 15.23 8.14 -8.53
CA GLN A 142 16.46 7.55 -9.06
C GLN A 142 17.04 6.51 -8.09
N ARG A 143 17.06 6.83 -6.79
CA ARG A 143 17.49 5.91 -5.73
C ARG A 143 16.57 4.71 -5.62
N LEU A 144 15.26 4.91 -5.46
CA LEU A 144 14.29 3.82 -5.38
C LEU A 144 14.30 2.92 -6.63
N SER A 145 14.60 3.47 -7.80
CA SER A 145 14.70 2.68 -9.04
C SER A 145 15.90 1.73 -9.07
N ALA A 146 16.87 1.87 -8.16
CA ALA A 146 17.93 0.89 -7.98
C ALA A 146 17.32 -0.41 -7.41
N ARG A 147 17.53 -1.53 -8.12
CA ARG A 147 16.97 -2.85 -7.75
C ARG A 147 17.27 -3.27 -6.31
N SER A 148 18.37 -2.79 -5.72
CA SER A 148 18.74 -3.07 -4.33
C SER A 148 17.76 -2.50 -3.30
N LEU A 149 17.14 -1.34 -3.57
CA LEU A 149 16.20 -0.69 -2.65
C LEU A 149 14.77 -1.21 -2.80
N LEU A 150 14.37 -1.68 -4.00
CA LEU A 150 13.07 -2.35 -4.20
C LEU A 150 13.08 -3.81 -3.75
N ASN A 151 14.25 -4.43 -3.64
CA ASN A 151 14.43 -5.77 -3.05
C ASN A 151 14.54 -5.76 -1.52
N TYR A 152 14.40 -4.61 -0.88
CA TYR A 152 14.51 -4.47 0.56
C TYR A 152 13.50 -5.38 1.29
N TYR A 153 14.00 -6.33 2.08
CA TYR A 153 13.21 -7.37 2.76
C TYR A 153 12.25 -8.18 1.84
N SER A 154 12.62 -8.37 0.56
CA SER A 154 11.89 -9.30 -0.30
C SER A 154 11.99 -10.73 0.26
N HIS A 155 10.97 -11.56 0.05
CA HIS A 155 10.90 -12.94 0.56
C HIS A 155 12.05 -13.86 0.10
N TRP A 156 12.93 -13.38 -0.79
CA TRP A 156 14.03 -14.11 -1.43
C TRP A 156 15.36 -13.36 -1.24
N GLN A 157 15.69 -12.97 -0.02
CA GLN A 157 17.07 -12.59 0.28
C GLN A 157 17.97 -13.80 0.03
N ALA A 158 18.95 -13.65 -0.88
CA ALA A 158 19.93 -14.70 -1.17
C ALA A 158 20.80 -15.03 0.07
N ASN A 159 20.90 -14.09 1.02
CA ASN A 159 21.61 -14.27 2.27
C ASN A 159 20.69 -13.95 3.47
N PRO A 160 20.20 -14.97 4.20
CA PRO A 160 19.35 -14.80 5.37
C PRO A 160 20.07 -14.17 6.59
N TYR A 161 21.34 -13.79 6.46
CA TYR A 161 22.12 -13.06 7.47
C TYR A 161 22.43 -11.60 7.07
N GLU A 162 22.00 -11.16 5.89
CA GLU A 162 22.11 -9.77 5.43
C GLU A 162 20.89 -8.97 5.88
N TRP A 163 20.78 -8.79 7.20
CA TRP A 163 19.71 -7.99 7.77
C TRP A 163 20.14 -6.55 7.64
N SER A 164 19.36 -5.80 6.86
CA SER A 164 19.63 -4.40 6.66
C SER A 164 19.56 -3.67 8.00
N SER A 165 20.50 -2.77 8.25
CA SER A 165 20.55 -2.01 9.49
C SER A 165 19.29 -1.16 9.65
N ILE A 166 18.98 -0.74 10.88
CA ILE A 166 17.89 0.22 11.11
C ILE A 166 18.11 1.53 10.33
N GLY A 167 19.38 1.89 10.07
CA GLY A 167 19.75 3.02 9.21
C GLY A 167 19.27 2.84 7.78
N ASP A 168 19.43 1.64 7.22
CA ASP A 168 18.93 1.30 5.89
C ASP A 168 17.40 1.34 5.85
N VAL A 169 16.72 0.86 6.89
CA VAL A 169 15.24 0.87 6.95
C VAL A 169 14.75 2.31 6.90
N LYS A 170 15.36 3.15 7.75
CA LYS A 170 15.04 4.58 7.84
C LYS A 170 15.29 5.28 6.51
N TYR A 171 16.40 4.96 5.85
CA TYR A 171 16.74 5.53 4.56
C TYR A 171 15.70 5.18 3.49
N VAL A 172 15.42 3.88 3.28
CA VAL A 172 14.41 3.41 2.33
C VAL A 172 13.05 4.08 2.59
N PHE A 173 12.61 4.09 3.84
CA PHE A 173 11.35 4.70 4.21
C PHE A 173 11.31 6.20 3.88
N SER A 174 12.38 6.93 4.19
CA SER A 174 12.45 8.37 3.90
C SER A 174 12.43 8.68 2.40
N GLU A 175 13.12 7.87 1.59
CA GLU A 175 13.11 7.99 0.13
C GLU A 175 11.72 7.71 -0.44
N PHE A 176 11.04 6.70 0.10
CA PHE A 176 9.68 6.38 -0.30
C PHE A 176 8.68 7.49 0.09
N LEU A 177 8.77 8.05 1.29
CA LEU A 177 7.94 9.21 1.67
C LEU A 177 8.19 10.42 0.76
N ALA A 178 9.45 10.68 0.39
CA ALA A 178 9.79 11.73 -0.56
C ALA A 178 9.18 11.46 -1.95
N PHE A 179 9.18 10.21 -2.41
CA PHE A 179 8.52 9.80 -3.64
C PHE A 179 6.99 9.97 -3.57
N GLN A 180 6.35 9.59 -2.47
CA GLN A 180 4.90 9.81 -2.26
C GLN A 180 4.52 11.29 -2.34
N ASN A 181 5.38 12.18 -1.86
CA ASN A 181 5.15 13.63 -1.90
C ASN A 181 5.12 14.19 -3.32
N LEU A 182 5.68 13.50 -4.32
CA LEU A 182 5.57 13.90 -5.73
C LEU A 182 4.13 13.88 -6.24
N PHE A 183 3.24 13.16 -5.58
CA PHE A 183 1.82 13.02 -5.90
C PHE A 183 0.93 13.93 -5.05
N ARG A 184 1.51 14.94 -4.40
CA ARG A 184 0.78 15.97 -3.65
C ARG A 184 0.87 17.31 -4.36
N CYS A 185 -0.21 18.08 -4.28
CA CYS A 185 -0.25 19.43 -4.81
C CYS A 185 0.76 20.31 -4.07
N HIS A 186 1.61 21.02 -4.82
CA HIS A 186 2.56 21.97 -4.26
C HIS A 186 1.88 23.06 -3.40
N SER A 187 0.77 23.63 -3.86
CA SER A 187 0.10 24.73 -3.13
C SER A 187 -0.68 24.32 -1.88
N CYS A 188 -1.31 23.14 -1.84
CA CYS A 188 -2.19 22.76 -0.72
C CYS A 188 -1.89 21.40 -0.08
N SER A 189 -0.85 20.71 -0.54
CA SER A 189 -0.37 19.42 -0.03
C SER A 189 -1.37 18.25 -0.06
N LYS A 190 -2.58 18.46 -0.60
CA LYS A 190 -3.55 17.39 -0.85
C LYS A 190 -3.03 16.44 -1.93
N GLU A 191 -3.38 15.16 -1.80
CA GLU A 191 -3.10 14.16 -2.83
C GLU A 191 -3.74 14.60 -4.17
N LEU A 192 -2.96 14.54 -5.25
CA LEU A 192 -3.43 14.90 -6.58
C LEU A 192 -4.50 13.92 -7.03
N LYS A 193 -5.57 14.42 -7.64
CA LYS A 193 -6.58 13.58 -8.29
C LYS A 193 -6.10 13.22 -9.69
N TYR A 194 -6.62 12.11 -10.19
CA TYR A 194 -6.36 11.64 -11.54
C TYR A 194 -7.66 11.70 -12.34
N ASP A 195 -7.62 12.42 -13.46
CA ASP A 195 -8.70 12.48 -14.44
C ASP A 195 -8.39 11.43 -15.51
N HIS A 196 -9.23 10.40 -15.58
CA HIS A 196 -9.04 9.30 -16.51
C HIS A 196 -9.27 9.73 -17.97
N ASP A 197 -10.27 10.57 -18.21
CA ASP A 197 -10.69 10.96 -19.56
C ASP A 197 -9.67 11.90 -20.20
N ASP A 198 -9.13 12.84 -19.42
CA ASP A 198 -8.07 13.75 -19.87
C ASP A 198 -6.64 13.24 -19.57
N ASN A 199 -6.55 12.03 -18.98
CA ASN A 199 -5.30 11.35 -18.63
C ASN A 199 -4.29 12.30 -17.93
N ARG A 200 -4.76 13.07 -16.95
CA ARG A 200 -3.94 14.10 -16.29
C ARG A 200 -4.13 14.12 -14.78
N LEU A 201 -3.13 14.67 -14.12
CA LEU A 201 -3.20 15.00 -12.70
C LEU A 201 -3.78 16.40 -12.49
N TYR A 202 -4.62 16.55 -11.48
CA TYR A 202 -5.19 17.83 -11.12
C TYR A 202 -5.41 17.96 -9.61
N CYS A 203 -5.61 19.19 -9.16
CA CYS A 203 -6.03 19.50 -7.81
C CYS A 203 -7.22 20.46 -7.84
N THR A 204 -8.14 20.32 -6.90
CA THR A 204 -9.33 21.18 -6.81
C THR A 204 -9.06 22.51 -6.11
N CYS A 205 -7.82 22.79 -5.67
CA CYS A 205 -7.48 24.05 -5.00
C CYS A 205 -7.24 25.22 -5.96
N GLY A 206 -7.14 24.97 -7.27
CA GLY A 206 -6.83 26.00 -8.28
C GLY A 206 -5.39 26.53 -8.26
N GLY A 207 -4.58 26.12 -7.28
CA GLY A 207 -3.16 26.46 -7.19
C GLY A 207 -2.25 25.63 -8.10
N GLN A 208 -0.96 25.96 -8.09
CA GLN A 208 0.05 25.20 -8.82
C GLN A 208 0.21 23.81 -8.21
N ILE A 209 0.10 22.78 -9.05
CA ILE A 209 0.28 21.39 -8.62
C ILE A 209 1.76 20.99 -8.56
N PHE A 210 2.62 21.65 -9.34
CA PHE A 210 4.08 21.46 -9.35
C PHE A 210 4.78 22.78 -9.05
N PRO A 211 5.98 22.77 -8.44
CA PRO A 211 6.79 23.97 -8.29
C PRO A 211 7.13 24.56 -9.67
N SER A 212 7.17 25.89 -9.76
CA SER A 212 7.64 26.55 -10.98
C SER A 212 9.14 26.28 -11.15
N VAL A 213 9.55 25.94 -12.38
CA VAL A 213 10.96 25.75 -12.77
C VAL A 213 11.66 27.10 -12.87
#